data_AF-A0AAE6RJ05-F1
#
_entry.id   AF-A0AAE6RJ05-F1
#
_cell.length_a   1.000
_cell.length_b   1.000
_cell.length_c   1.000
_cell.angle_alpha   90.00
_cell.angle_beta   90.00
_cell.angle_gamma   90.00
#
_symmetry.space_group_name_H-M   'P 1'
#
loop_
_entity.id
_entity.type
_entity.pdbx_description
1 polymer ?
#
loop_
_entity_poly.entity_id
_entity_poly.type
_entity_poly.pdbx_seq_one_letter_code
_entity_poly.pdbx_strand_id
1 'polypeptide(L)'
;MADLDDSEPLGGWGLVPVPVVEAVHALNRKILRNGQHLDGLVWPKKPRDVQDLLRMSVSDAHKVARASTDLRALLTAYAHRFHQPRPVMADLARAQEATPQGIPRRYGQANVDALTALLSDEPDIEVILAGLPSLALLDLTDFSGAVGRAAKAMRDEGVRPRSAARLKAEERGRAGAERKRQLDGVLSPIRKQDYGG
;
A
#
# COMPACT_ATOMS: atom_id res chain seq x y z
N MET A 1 -10.90 -16.77 48.07
CA MET A 1 -11.70 -15.90 47.17
C MET A 1 -10.66 -15.13 46.37
N ALA A 2 -10.67 -15.32 45.07
CA ALA A 2 -9.49 -15.34 44.20
C ALA A 2 -8.62 -14.08 44.24
N ASP A 3 -7.30 -14.30 44.39
CA ASP A 3 -6.25 -13.45 43.86
C ASP A 3 -6.49 -13.30 42.36
N LEU A 4 -6.84 -12.09 41.91
CA LEU A 4 -6.78 -11.74 40.50
C LEU A 4 -5.39 -11.19 40.23
N ASP A 5 -4.62 -12.07 39.62
CA ASP A 5 -3.33 -11.88 38.98
C ASP A 5 -3.29 -10.58 38.14
N ASP A 6 -2.69 -9.53 38.69
CA ASP A 6 -2.39 -8.25 38.02
C ASP A 6 -1.15 -8.41 37.11
N SER A 7 -1.16 -9.40 36.20
CA SER A 7 -0.02 -9.66 35.33
C SER A 7 -0.38 -10.04 33.89
N GLU A 8 -0.82 -9.05 33.11
CA GLU A 8 -0.32 -8.90 31.73
C GLU A 8 -0.09 -7.41 31.43
N PRO A 9 1.11 -7.00 30.99
CA PRO A 9 1.32 -5.64 30.52
C PRO A 9 0.41 -5.41 29.31
N LEU A 10 -0.16 -4.20 29.18
CA LEU A 10 -0.89 -3.69 28.01
C LEU A 10 0.01 -3.59 26.77
N GLY A 11 0.68 -4.69 26.39
CA GLY A 11 1.65 -4.76 25.32
C GLY A 11 1.00 -4.35 24.00
N GLY A 12 1.32 -3.14 23.53
CA GLY A 12 0.87 -2.64 22.23
C GLY A 12 -0.48 -1.93 22.20
N TRP A 13 -1.15 -1.69 23.33
CA TRP A 13 -2.41 -0.95 23.34
C TRP A 13 -2.19 0.50 22.88
N GLY A 14 -2.83 0.91 21.78
CA GLY A 14 -2.71 2.26 21.24
C GLY A 14 -1.37 2.60 20.56
N LEU A 15 -0.43 1.65 20.47
CA LEU A 15 0.87 1.89 19.81
C LEU A 15 0.79 1.59 18.31
N VAL A 16 1.34 2.50 17.51
CA VAL A 16 1.50 2.30 16.07
C VAL A 16 2.84 1.61 15.81
N PRO A 17 2.86 0.44 15.13
CA PRO A 17 4.10 -0.26 14.81
C PRO A 17 5.07 0.62 14.02
N VAL A 18 6.36 0.50 14.33
CA VAL A 18 7.42 1.30 13.72
C VAL A 18 7.38 1.29 12.18
N PRO A 19 7.20 0.15 11.48
CA PRO A 19 7.14 0.14 10.01
C PRO A 19 5.98 0.98 9.44
N VAL A 20 4.87 1.10 10.16
CA VAL A 20 3.72 1.93 9.75
C VAL A 20 4.07 3.41 9.92
N VAL A 21 4.71 3.78 11.04
CA VAL A 21 5.18 5.15 11.29
C VAL A 21 6.21 5.58 10.25
N GLU A 22 7.16 4.70 9.92
CA GLU A 22 8.17 4.93 8.89
C GLU A 22 7.55 5.12 7.51
N ALA A 23 6.55 4.31 7.14
CA ALA A 23 5.79 4.47 5.90
C ALA A 23 5.03 5.80 5.83
N VAL A 24 4.39 6.22 6.93
CA VAL A 24 3.75 7.54 7.05
C VAL A 24 4.77 8.65 6.82
N HIS A 25 5.93 8.59 7.48
CA HIS A 25 6.98 9.60 7.32
C HIS A 25 7.57 9.62 5.90
N ALA A 26 7.81 8.46 5.28
CA ALA A 26 8.31 8.37 3.93
C ALA A 26 7.35 8.99 2.91
N LEU A 27 6.05 8.69 3.01
CA LEU A 27 5.02 9.28 2.17
C LEU A 27 4.89 10.79 2.40
N ASN A 28 4.86 11.24 3.65
CA ASN A 28 4.79 12.67 3.98
C ASN A 28 6.01 13.44 3.45
N ARG A 29 7.23 12.89 3.57
CA ARG A 29 8.43 13.49 2.99
C ARG A 29 8.32 13.65 1.47
N LYS A 30 7.70 12.70 0.77
CA LYS A 30 7.48 12.84 -0.69
C LYS A 30 6.47 13.94 -1.02
N ILE A 31 5.38 14.03 -0.27
CA ILE A 31 4.39 15.11 -0.42
C ILE A 31 5.10 16.46 -0.27
N LEU A 32 5.86 16.64 0.81
CA LEU A 32 6.58 17.88 1.09
C LEU A 32 7.64 18.20 0.02
N ARG A 33 8.46 17.23 -0.39
CA ARG A 33 9.50 17.45 -1.42
C ARG A 33 8.90 17.89 -2.76
N ASN A 34 7.84 17.22 -3.21
CA ASN A 34 7.18 17.58 -4.47
C ASN A 34 6.46 18.93 -4.36
N GLY A 35 5.86 19.24 -3.20
CA GLY A 35 5.26 20.55 -2.93
C GLY A 35 6.29 21.69 -2.93
N GLN A 36 7.44 21.49 -2.28
CA GLN A 36 8.53 22.46 -2.27
C GLN A 36 9.08 22.73 -3.68
N HIS A 37 9.12 21.71 -4.54
CA HIS A 37 9.53 21.92 -5.93
C HIS A 37 8.53 22.83 -6.67
N LEU A 38 7.22 22.69 -6.43
CA LEU A 38 6.20 23.59 -6.96
C LEU A 38 6.37 25.03 -6.46
N ASP A 39 6.59 25.21 -5.16
CA ASP A 39 6.80 26.53 -4.54
C ASP A 39 8.05 27.24 -5.11
N GLY A 40 9.07 26.47 -5.50
CA GLY A 40 10.30 26.98 -6.09
C GLY A 40 10.21 27.39 -7.56
N LEU A 41 9.08 27.15 -8.25
CA LEU A 41 8.96 27.44 -9.67
C LEU A 41 8.83 28.94 -9.95
N VAL A 42 9.68 29.46 -10.83
CA VAL A 42 9.67 30.87 -11.24
C VAL A 42 8.93 31.04 -12.56
N TRP A 43 7.70 31.54 -12.46
CA TRP A 43 6.89 31.92 -13.61
C TRP A 43 7.45 33.16 -14.32
N PRO A 44 7.44 33.20 -15.66
CA PRO A 44 7.86 34.39 -16.38
C PRO A 44 6.96 35.59 -16.12
N LYS A 45 7.58 36.78 -16.07
CA LYS A 45 6.87 38.07 -16.00
C LYS A 45 6.39 38.59 -17.36
N LYS A 46 6.83 37.99 -18.47
CA LYS A 46 6.49 38.36 -19.85
C LYS A 46 6.13 37.11 -20.65
N PRO A 47 5.32 37.21 -21.71
CA PRO A 47 5.00 36.06 -22.56
C PRO A 47 6.27 35.36 -23.08
N ARG A 48 6.38 34.05 -22.83
CA ARG A 48 7.42 33.15 -23.35
C ARG A 48 6.86 31.73 -23.39
N ASP A 49 7.55 30.82 -24.08
CA ASP A 49 7.25 29.41 -23.96
C ASP A 49 7.51 28.92 -22.53
N VAL A 50 6.50 28.25 -21.97
CA VAL A 50 6.50 27.68 -20.61
C VAL A 50 6.13 26.20 -20.62
N GLN A 51 6.14 25.55 -21.79
CA GLN A 51 5.65 24.19 -21.94
C GLN A 51 6.33 23.21 -20.97
N ASP A 52 7.65 23.28 -20.82
CA ASP A 52 8.38 22.40 -19.91
C ASP A 52 8.13 22.73 -18.43
N LEU A 53 8.05 24.03 -18.08
CA LEU A 53 7.67 24.45 -16.73
C LEU A 53 6.27 23.97 -16.36
N LEU A 54 5.30 24.06 -17.28
CA LEU A 54 3.94 23.54 -17.08
C LEU A 54 3.94 22.02 -16.93
N ARG A 55 4.67 21.29 -17.79
CA ARG A 55 4.79 19.83 -17.69
C ARG A 55 5.38 19.39 -16.35
N MET A 56 6.44 20.07 -15.89
CA MET A 56 7.04 19.82 -14.58
C MET A 56 6.03 20.09 -13.46
N SER A 57 5.36 21.24 -13.48
CA SER A 57 4.35 21.63 -12.47
C SER A 57 3.22 20.60 -12.38
N VAL A 58 2.66 20.20 -13.52
CA VAL A 58 1.58 19.20 -13.56
C VAL A 58 2.08 17.84 -13.06
N SER A 59 3.32 17.46 -13.41
CA SER A 59 3.94 16.22 -12.92
C SER A 59 4.05 16.21 -11.40
N ASP A 60 4.52 17.31 -10.79
CA ASP A 60 4.71 17.36 -9.35
C ASP A 60 3.39 17.46 -8.58
N ALA A 61 2.43 18.24 -9.08
CA ALA A 61 1.07 18.24 -8.55
C ALA A 61 0.44 16.83 -8.57
N HIS A 62 0.66 16.07 -9.66
CA HIS A 62 0.21 14.70 -9.75
C HIS A 62 0.91 13.78 -8.73
N LYS A 63 2.23 13.92 -8.54
CA LYS A 63 2.97 13.15 -7.52
C LYS A 63 2.51 13.48 -6.10
N VAL A 64 2.22 14.75 -5.79
CA VAL A 64 1.63 15.17 -4.52
C VAL A 64 0.28 14.47 -4.31
N ALA A 65 -0.64 14.59 -5.27
CA ALA A 65 -1.97 13.98 -5.18
C ALA A 65 -1.92 12.46 -4.99
N ARG A 66 -0.99 11.80 -5.68
CA ARG A 66 -0.78 10.35 -5.58
C ARG A 66 -0.24 9.96 -4.19
N ALA A 67 0.81 10.61 -3.71
CA ALA A 67 1.38 10.32 -2.39
C ALA A 67 0.40 10.61 -1.25
N SER A 68 -0.40 11.68 -1.35
CA SER A 68 -1.47 11.98 -0.41
C SER A 68 -2.58 10.92 -0.42
N THR A 69 -2.90 10.37 -1.59
CA THR A 69 -3.87 9.27 -1.72
C THR A 69 -3.35 8.00 -1.05
N ASP A 70 -2.09 7.64 -1.27
CA ASP A 70 -1.46 6.47 -0.64
C ASP A 70 -1.35 6.65 0.88
N LEU A 71 -0.97 7.84 1.36
CA LEU A 71 -0.91 8.15 2.79
C LEU A 71 -2.28 8.01 3.45
N ARG A 72 -3.33 8.58 2.84
CA ARG A 72 -4.70 8.43 3.35
C ARG A 72 -5.15 6.98 3.32
N ALA A 73 -4.83 6.23 2.26
CA ALA A 73 -5.18 4.81 2.16
C ALA A 73 -4.48 3.98 3.24
N LEU A 74 -3.18 4.21 3.47
CA LEU A 74 -2.38 3.56 4.51
C LEU A 74 -2.99 3.80 5.90
N LEU A 75 -3.19 5.07 6.28
CA LEU A 75 -3.72 5.44 7.59
C LEU A 75 -5.13 4.88 7.82
N THR A 76 -6.00 4.98 6.82
CA THR A 76 -7.37 4.47 6.92
C THR A 76 -7.40 2.95 7.01
N ALA A 77 -6.60 2.26 6.20
CA ALA A 77 -6.51 0.81 6.25
C ALA A 77 -5.95 0.34 7.61
N TYR A 78 -4.89 0.98 8.10
CA TYR A 78 -4.31 0.67 9.41
C TYR A 78 -5.32 0.87 10.54
N ALA A 79 -5.96 2.06 10.61
CA ALA A 79 -6.96 2.37 11.62
C ALA A 79 -8.15 1.40 11.58
N HIS A 80 -8.66 1.08 10.40
CA HIS A 80 -9.85 0.22 10.26
C HIS A 80 -9.53 -1.27 10.48
N ARG A 81 -8.39 -1.77 10.00
CA ARG A 81 -8.13 -3.22 9.92
C ARG A 81 -7.15 -3.75 10.97
N PHE A 82 -6.22 -2.93 11.44
CA PHE A 82 -5.07 -3.40 12.23
C PHE A 82 -4.98 -2.77 13.62
N HIS A 83 -5.35 -1.49 13.77
CA HIS A 83 -5.19 -0.78 15.04
C HIS A 83 -6.09 -1.35 16.16
N GLN A 84 -5.52 -1.42 17.38
CA GLN A 84 -6.21 -1.85 18.59
C GLN A 84 -5.97 -0.85 19.74
N PRO A 85 -7.04 -0.33 20.38
CA PRO A 85 -8.43 -0.59 20.07
C PRO A 85 -8.83 0.01 18.73
N ARG A 86 -9.75 -0.65 18.02
CA ARG A 86 -10.24 -0.13 16.73
C ARG A 86 -10.96 1.20 16.96
N PRO A 87 -10.61 2.29 16.23
CA PRO A 87 -11.31 3.56 16.33
C PRO A 87 -12.78 3.44 15.94
N VAL A 88 -13.63 4.26 16.54
CA VAL A 88 -15.04 4.34 16.18
C VAL A 88 -15.16 4.81 14.72
N MET A 89 -15.86 4.00 13.90
CA MET A 89 -15.95 4.25 12.45
C MET A 89 -16.55 5.63 12.12
N ALA A 90 -17.51 6.11 12.91
CA ALA A 90 -18.12 7.42 12.72
C ALA A 90 -17.13 8.57 12.89
N ASP A 91 -16.21 8.46 13.87
CA ASP A 91 -15.18 9.48 14.10
C ASP A 91 -14.12 9.45 13.01
N LEU A 92 -13.69 8.25 12.58
CA LEU A 92 -12.77 8.08 11.46
C LEU A 92 -13.35 8.66 10.15
N ALA A 93 -14.65 8.46 9.92
CA ALA A 93 -15.36 9.02 8.77
C ALA A 93 -15.45 10.56 8.85
N ARG A 94 -15.78 11.10 10.03
CA ARG A 94 -15.83 12.55 10.28
C ARG A 94 -14.48 13.20 10.01
N ALA A 95 -13.39 12.61 10.49
CA ALA A 95 -12.03 13.10 10.28
C ALA A 95 -11.58 13.13 8.80
N GLN A 96 -12.30 12.43 7.92
CA GLN A 96 -12.01 12.35 6.48
C GLN A 96 -13.11 12.98 5.62
N GLU A 97 -14.02 13.75 6.23
CA GLU A 97 -15.17 14.36 5.55
C GLU A 97 -15.96 13.31 4.72
N ALA A 98 -16.14 12.13 5.30
CA ALA A 98 -16.75 10.99 4.64
C ALA A 98 -17.91 10.42 5.47
N THR A 99 -18.71 9.57 4.85
CA THR A 99 -19.67 8.71 5.57
C THR A 99 -19.00 7.42 6.03
N PRO A 100 -19.50 6.75 7.08
CA PRO A 100 -19.00 5.44 7.50
C PRO A 100 -18.97 4.41 6.35
N GLN A 101 -19.99 4.42 5.47
CA GLN A 101 -20.08 3.56 4.29
C GLN A 101 -19.08 3.95 3.19
N GLY A 102 -18.53 5.17 3.25
CA GLY A 102 -17.49 5.66 2.35
C GLY A 102 -16.08 5.20 2.70
N ILE A 103 -15.82 4.85 3.97
CA ILE A 103 -14.48 4.47 4.46
C ILE A 103 -13.88 3.26 3.72
N PRO A 104 -14.60 2.15 3.50
CA PRO A 104 -14.05 1.00 2.78
C PRO A 104 -13.66 1.30 1.32
N ARG A 105 -14.13 2.43 0.75
CA ARG A 105 -13.75 2.87 -0.61
C ARG A 105 -12.44 3.69 -0.63
N ARG A 106 -11.89 4.03 0.54
CA ARG A 106 -10.71 4.90 0.67
C ARG A 106 -9.39 4.16 0.58
N TYR A 107 -9.42 2.82 0.63
CA TYR A 107 -8.29 1.92 0.45
C TYR A 107 -8.80 0.61 -0.18
N GLY A 108 -7.95 -0.13 -0.89
CA GLY A 108 -8.29 -1.42 -1.50
C GLY A 108 -7.58 -2.60 -0.82
N GLN A 109 -7.84 -3.81 -1.31
CA GLN A 109 -7.19 -5.02 -0.80
C GLN A 109 -5.66 -4.94 -0.89
N ALA A 110 -5.11 -4.39 -1.98
CA ALA A 110 -3.67 -4.19 -2.12
C ALA A 110 -3.05 -3.32 -1.00
N ASN A 111 -3.79 -2.34 -0.47
CA ASN A 111 -3.32 -1.54 0.67
C ASN A 111 -3.30 -2.37 1.97
N VAL A 112 -4.27 -3.27 2.14
CA VAL A 112 -4.32 -4.20 3.27
C VAL A 112 -3.16 -5.19 3.16
N ASP A 113 -2.92 -5.76 1.98
CA ASP A 113 -1.83 -6.72 1.75
C ASP A 113 -0.46 -6.08 2.00
N ALA A 114 -0.27 -4.83 1.54
CA ALA A 114 0.94 -4.07 1.84
C ALA A 114 1.12 -3.81 3.35
N LEU A 115 0.05 -3.53 4.10
CA LEU A 115 0.13 -3.40 5.55
C LEU A 115 0.45 -4.72 6.25
N THR A 116 -0.16 -5.83 5.81
CA THR A 116 0.19 -7.17 6.31
C THR A 116 1.67 -7.47 6.05
N ALA A 117 2.17 -7.17 4.85
CA ALA A 117 3.58 -7.35 4.51
C ALA A 117 4.50 -6.42 5.34
N LEU A 118 4.11 -5.15 5.57
CA LEU A 118 4.85 -4.21 6.42
C LEU A 118 4.98 -4.69 7.87
N LEU A 119 3.97 -5.40 8.37
CA LEU A 119 3.91 -5.90 9.75
C LEU A 119 4.44 -7.34 9.90
N SER A 120 4.89 -7.96 8.80
CA SER A 120 5.44 -9.31 8.79
C SER A 120 6.91 -9.33 9.23
N ASP A 121 7.31 -10.40 9.93
CA ASP A 121 8.72 -10.70 10.19
C ASP A 121 9.48 -11.08 8.90
N GLU A 122 8.75 -11.55 7.90
CA GLU A 122 9.22 -11.84 6.54
C GLU A 122 8.47 -10.96 5.54
N PRO A 123 8.89 -9.68 5.37
CA PRO A 123 8.16 -8.72 4.56
C PRO A 123 8.42 -8.95 3.06
N ASP A 124 7.33 -9.03 2.29
CA ASP A 124 7.39 -9.03 0.82
C ASP A 124 7.45 -7.59 0.29
N ILE A 125 8.64 -7.19 -0.15
CA ILE A 125 8.92 -5.83 -0.66
C ILE A 125 8.09 -5.48 -1.90
N GLU A 126 7.81 -6.46 -2.78
CA GLU A 126 7.04 -6.19 -3.99
C GLU A 126 5.56 -5.96 -3.67
N VAL A 127 5.02 -6.71 -2.71
CA VAL A 127 3.65 -6.49 -2.21
C VAL A 127 3.51 -5.11 -1.57
N ILE A 128 4.49 -4.69 -0.76
CA ILE A 128 4.51 -3.35 -0.15
C ILE A 128 4.48 -2.26 -1.22
N LEU A 129 5.36 -2.35 -2.22
CA LEU A 129 5.46 -1.36 -3.30
C LEU A 129 4.25 -1.41 -4.25
N ALA A 130 3.59 -2.56 -4.40
CA ALA A 130 2.37 -2.68 -5.18
C ALA A 130 1.17 -2.01 -4.52
N GLY A 131 1.04 -2.13 -3.20
CA GLY A 131 -0.05 -1.54 -2.43
C GLY A 131 0.16 -0.06 -2.07
N LEU A 132 1.41 0.40 -2.01
CA LEU A 132 1.79 1.79 -1.69
C LEU A 132 2.75 2.34 -2.75
N PRO A 133 2.29 2.56 -3.98
CA PRO A 133 3.17 2.76 -5.13
C PRO A 133 3.88 4.13 -5.18
N SER A 134 3.58 5.04 -4.26
CA SER A 134 4.38 6.24 -4.03
C SER A 134 5.65 5.96 -3.24
N LEU A 135 5.71 4.86 -2.48
CA LEU A 135 6.97 4.38 -1.88
C LEU A 135 7.87 3.82 -2.98
N ALA A 136 9.18 4.00 -2.82
CA ALA A 136 10.21 3.40 -3.65
C ALA A 136 11.06 2.45 -2.81
N LEU A 137 11.76 1.51 -3.47
CA LEU A 137 12.70 0.60 -2.81
C LEU A 137 13.69 1.35 -1.90
N LEU A 138 14.19 2.50 -2.37
CA LEU A 138 15.11 3.33 -1.59
C LEU A 138 14.49 3.85 -0.28
N ASP A 139 13.21 4.21 -0.27
CA ASP A 139 12.56 4.63 0.97
C ASP A 139 12.51 3.46 1.96
N LEU A 140 12.25 2.24 1.48
CA LEU A 140 12.19 1.03 2.31
C LEU A 140 13.56 0.63 2.85
N THR A 141 14.67 0.94 2.15
CA THR A 141 16.01 0.67 2.68
C THR A 141 16.36 1.50 3.91
N ASP A 142 15.65 2.61 4.14
CA ASP A 142 15.83 3.44 5.33
C ASP A 142 14.97 2.97 6.52
N PHE A 143 14.11 1.96 6.32
CA PHE A 143 13.26 1.43 7.39
C PHE A 143 14.11 0.61 8.36
N SER A 144 13.63 0.54 9.60
CA SER A 144 14.22 -0.33 10.61
C SER A 144 13.68 -1.77 10.47
N GLY A 145 14.27 -2.68 11.23
CA GLY A 145 13.75 -4.06 11.37
C GLY A 145 13.78 -4.89 10.08
N ALA A 146 12.78 -5.76 9.92
CA ALA A 146 12.72 -6.73 8.84
C ALA A 146 12.55 -6.08 7.47
N VAL A 147 11.73 -5.02 7.37
CA VAL A 147 11.44 -4.33 6.10
C VAL A 147 12.72 -3.73 5.52
N GLY A 148 13.48 -3.01 6.34
CA GLY A 148 14.76 -2.44 5.91
C GLY A 148 15.77 -3.47 5.46
N ARG A 149 15.87 -4.60 6.18
CA ARG A 149 16.78 -5.71 5.81
C ARG A 149 16.39 -6.34 4.48
N ALA A 150 15.11 -6.66 4.30
CA ALA A 150 14.61 -7.25 3.06
C ALA A 150 14.76 -6.31 1.85
N ALA A 151 14.50 -5.00 2.04
CA ALA A 151 14.70 -4.01 0.99
C ALA A 151 16.18 -3.86 0.60
N LYS A 152 17.10 -3.88 1.57
CA LYS A 152 18.55 -3.84 1.31
C LYS A 152 19.02 -5.08 0.57
N ALA A 153 18.60 -6.27 1.01
CA ALA A 153 18.92 -7.52 0.32
C ALA A 153 18.47 -7.50 -1.14
N MET A 154 17.19 -7.13 -1.40
CA MET A 154 16.67 -7.00 -2.76
C MET A 154 17.48 -6.02 -3.62
N ARG A 155 17.89 -4.87 -3.04
CA ARG A 155 18.69 -3.87 -3.74
C ARG A 155 20.09 -4.39 -4.06
N ASP A 156 20.74 -5.04 -3.10
CA ASP A 156 22.13 -5.48 -3.21
C ASP A 156 22.24 -6.67 -4.18
N GLU A 157 21.18 -7.48 -4.32
CA GLU A 157 21.04 -8.50 -5.38
C GLU A 157 20.77 -7.90 -6.78
N GLY A 158 20.56 -6.58 -6.88
CA GLY A 158 20.25 -5.91 -8.14
C GLY A 158 18.85 -6.21 -8.69
N VAL A 159 17.97 -6.80 -7.87
CA VAL A 159 16.61 -7.15 -8.28
C VAL A 159 15.77 -5.88 -8.34
N ARG A 160 15.24 -5.59 -9.54
CA ARG A 160 14.30 -4.48 -9.71
C ARG A 160 12.90 -4.93 -9.32
N PRO A 161 12.21 -4.25 -8.39
CA PRO A 161 10.86 -4.62 -8.01
C PRO A 161 9.93 -4.56 -9.21
N ARG A 162 9.09 -5.59 -9.36
CA ARG A 162 8.08 -5.65 -10.42
C ARG A 162 7.11 -4.49 -10.27
N SER A 163 6.64 -3.95 -11.39
CA SER A 163 5.63 -2.89 -11.36
C SER A 163 4.29 -3.44 -10.85
N ALA A 164 3.51 -2.61 -10.17
CA ALA A 164 2.16 -2.98 -9.72
C ALA A 164 1.26 -3.47 -10.87
N ALA A 165 1.47 -2.94 -12.09
CA ALA A 165 0.77 -3.40 -13.29
C ALA A 165 1.17 -4.82 -13.68
N ARG A 166 2.46 -5.16 -13.58
CA ARG A 166 2.98 -6.50 -13.89
C ARG A 166 2.49 -7.53 -12.87
N LEU A 167 2.51 -7.20 -11.58
CA LEU A 167 1.98 -8.06 -10.52
C LEU A 167 0.49 -8.37 -10.73
N LYS A 168 -0.33 -7.34 -11.00
CA LYS A 168 -1.76 -7.54 -11.31
C LYS A 168 -2.00 -8.38 -12.56
N ALA A 169 -1.16 -8.23 -13.58
CA ALA A 169 -1.27 -9.04 -14.80
C ALA A 169 -0.95 -10.52 -14.51
N GLU A 170 0.08 -10.78 -13.71
CA GLU A 170 0.49 -12.14 -13.32
C GLU A 170 -0.56 -12.80 -12.39
N GLU A 171 -1.13 -12.08 -11.43
CA GLU A 171 -2.24 -12.56 -10.59
C GLU A 171 -3.47 -12.93 -11.41
N ARG A 172 -3.87 -12.07 -12.36
CA ARG A 172 -4.97 -12.38 -13.28
C ARG A 172 -4.67 -13.60 -14.14
N GLY A 173 -3.42 -13.74 -14.59
CA GLY A 173 -2.96 -14.92 -15.32
C GLY A 173 -3.06 -16.20 -14.50
N ARG A 174 -2.61 -16.17 -13.23
CA ARG A 174 -2.71 -17.30 -12.29
C ARG A 174 -4.16 -17.68 -12.00
N ALA A 175 -5.00 -16.70 -11.68
CA ALA A 175 -6.43 -16.92 -11.43
C ALA A 175 -7.15 -17.48 -12.67
N GLY A 176 -6.79 -17.02 -13.87
CA GLY A 176 -7.30 -17.57 -15.13
C GLY A 176 -6.88 -19.01 -15.38
N ALA A 177 -5.61 -19.34 -15.12
CA ALA A 177 -5.08 -20.70 -15.26
C ALA A 177 -5.72 -21.67 -14.24
N GLU A 178 -5.96 -21.22 -13.01
CA GLU A 178 -6.61 -21.99 -11.97
C GLU A 178 -8.09 -22.26 -12.28
N ARG A 179 -8.83 -21.25 -12.74
CA ARG A 179 -10.21 -21.43 -13.22
C ARG A 179 -10.30 -22.41 -14.38
N LYS A 180 -9.35 -22.35 -15.33
CA LYS A 180 -9.29 -23.30 -16.44
C LYS A 180 -9.05 -24.72 -15.95
N ARG A 181 -8.13 -24.93 -15.02
CA ARG A 181 -7.89 -26.25 -14.39
C ARG A 181 -9.11 -26.77 -13.65
N GLN A 182 -9.84 -25.90 -12.93
CA GLN A 182 -11.08 -26.27 -12.25
C GLN A 182 -12.18 -26.65 -13.26
N LEU A 183 -12.36 -25.89 -14.33
CA LEU A 183 -13.31 -26.23 -15.41
C LEU A 183 -12.93 -27.54 -16.10
N ASP A 184 -11.66 -27.73 -16.45
CA ASP A 184 -11.18 -28.96 -17.09
C ASP A 184 -11.39 -30.17 -16.16
N GLY A 185 -11.17 -30.01 -14.84
CA GLY A 185 -11.46 -31.04 -13.84
C GLY A 185 -12.95 -31.38 -13.69
N VAL A 186 -13.84 -30.40 -13.87
CA VAL A 186 -15.31 -30.58 -13.81
C VAL A 186 -15.89 -31.15 -15.12
N LEU A 187 -15.28 -30.85 -16.28
CA LEU A 187 -15.72 -31.33 -17.59
C LEU A 187 -15.15 -32.71 -17.97
N SER A 188 -14.02 -33.11 -17.36
CA SER A 188 -13.39 -34.41 -17.58
C SER A 188 -14.28 -35.65 -17.27
N PRO A 189 -15.19 -35.62 -16.28
CA PRO A 189 -16.12 -36.74 -16.03
C PRO A 189 -17.26 -36.82 -17.05
N ILE A 190 -17.75 -35.69 -17.57
CA ILE A 190 -18.89 -35.64 -18.50
C ILE A 190 -18.49 -36.26 -19.85
N ARG A 191 -17.27 -35.98 -20.32
CA ARG A 191 -16.76 -36.48 -21.60
C ARG A 191 -16.46 -37.99 -21.62
N LYS A 192 -16.36 -38.63 -20.44
CA LYS A 192 -16.14 -40.08 -20.30
C LYS A 192 -17.43 -40.90 -20.25
N GLN A 193 -18.60 -40.27 -20.12
CA GLN A 193 -19.89 -40.98 -20.12
C GLN A 193 -20.51 -41.15 -21.52
N ASP A 194 -20.07 -40.38 -22.52
CA ASP A 194 -20.67 -40.40 -23.86
C ASP A 194 -19.98 -41.34 -24.88
N TYR A 195 -18.96 -42.10 -24.49
CA TYR A 195 -18.26 -43.08 -25.35
C TYR A 195 -18.01 -44.41 -24.64
N GLY A 196 -19.04 -44.95 -23.99
CA GLY A 196 -19.02 -46.26 -23.35
C GLY A 196 -20.39 -46.93 -23.42
N GLY A 197 -20.83 -47.25 -24.63
CA GLY A 197 -22.05 -48.02 -24.92
C GLY A 197 -21.98 -48.57 -26.34
#